data_AF-A0A182HD80-F1
#
_entry.id   AF-A0A182HD80-F1
#
_cell.length_a   1.000
_cell.length_b   1.000
_cell.length_c   1.000
_cell.angle_alpha   90.00
_cell.angle_beta   90.00
_cell.angle_gamma   90.00
#
_symmetry.space_group_name_H-M   'P 1'
#
loop_
_entity.id
_entity.type
_entity.pdbx_description
1 polymer ?
#
loop_
_entity_poly.entity_id
_entity_poly.type
_entity_poly.pdbx_seq_one_letter_code
_entity_poly.pdbx_strand_id
1 'polypeptide(L)'
;MCRNMHSIILAPFAIRPSRSIKMFSFEKINNQVLNRIECPGTEKHYRVTLPNGLPENVPDVLKDGENRYSIMIETYLPLADRIRNFQVYEDDVWVVTFPKCGTTWTQEMVWLLNNNLNYDFARKHSLEERFPFLELTGALTLIGGDSVTEVEQLARPRHIKSHLPAMLLPDQIWTVKPKIIYVSRNPKDATTSFYHHYRNIVGYDGPREHFFDAFLGNNLIYAPFGGHVKDYWKLRDQENVATFLGKTFTDQEVDVLEEHLSVDSMRANKSCNMDALVEWAKKVNYSEERRQNDANEFRFIRNGKIGTYKSDMSEDYIERFNEFEKDLTENIGCSFNF
;
A
#
# COMPACT_ATOMS: atom_id res chain seq x y z
N MET A 1 -5.29 31.60 -55.59
CA MET A 1 -5.74 30.58 -54.62
C MET A 1 -5.52 31.13 -53.21
N CYS A 2 -6.57 31.07 -52.37
CA CYS A 2 -6.64 31.42 -50.92
C CYS A 2 -6.37 32.89 -50.57
N ARG A 3 -7.29 33.82 -50.25
CA ARG A 3 -8.57 33.82 -49.49
C ARG A 3 -8.48 33.23 -48.07
N ASN A 4 -8.53 34.16 -47.11
CA ASN A 4 -9.05 34.05 -45.74
C ASN A 4 -8.34 33.10 -44.75
N MET A 5 -7.42 33.64 -43.93
CA MET A 5 -7.19 33.12 -42.58
C MET A 5 -7.76 34.12 -41.57
N HIS A 6 -8.84 33.71 -40.89
CA HIS A 6 -9.35 34.39 -39.71
C HIS A 6 -8.55 33.89 -38.50
N SER A 7 -7.84 34.77 -37.82
CA SER A 7 -7.24 34.48 -36.52
C SER A 7 -8.32 34.54 -35.44
N ILE A 8 -8.68 33.39 -34.87
CA ILE A 8 -9.50 33.29 -33.66
C ILE A 8 -8.55 33.41 -32.47
N ILE A 9 -8.54 34.58 -31.82
CA ILE A 9 -7.94 34.73 -30.50
C ILE A 9 -8.98 34.24 -29.50
N LEU A 10 -8.79 33.04 -28.96
CA LEU A 10 -9.59 32.54 -27.84
C LEU A 10 -9.19 33.33 -26.60
N ALA A 11 -10.10 34.17 -26.09
CA ALA A 11 -9.96 34.74 -24.76
C ALA A 11 -9.87 33.62 -23.72
N PRO A 12 -9.04 33.73 -22.67
CA PRO A 12 -9.00 32.73 -21.62
C PRO A 12 -10.39 32.65 -20.98
N PHE A 13 -10.99 31.46 -21.00
CA PHE A 13 -12.21 31.19 -20.26
C PHE A 13 -11.97 31.51 -18.78
N ALA A 14 -12.64 32.55 -18.28
CA ALA A 14 -12.74 32.78 -16.85
C ALA A 14 -13.54 31.61 -16.25
N ILE A 15 -12.83 30.67 -15.63
CA ILE A 15 -13.44 29.60 -14.84
C ILE A 15 -14.11 30.29 -13.66
N ARG A 16 -15.46 30.33 -13.67
CA ARG A 16 -16.23 30.66 -12.47
C ARG A 16 -15.83 29.64 -11.39
N PRO A 17 -15.56 30.05 -10.13
CA PRO A 17 -15.34 29.09 -9.06
C PRO A 17 -16.62 28.26 -8.92
N SER A 18 -16.58 27.00 -9.35
CA SER A 18 -17.62 26.06 -8.96
C SER A 18 -17.58 26.00 -7.44
N ARG A 19 -18.75 25.96 -6.79
CA ARG A 19 -18.80 25.59 -5.38
C ARG A 19 -18.09 24.24 -5.29
N SER A 20 -16.88 24.22 -4.70
CA SER A 20 -16.11 23.02 -4.49
C SER A 20 -17.00 22.05 -3.72
N ILE A 21 -17.53 21.07 -4.43
CA ILE A 21 -18.16 19.91 -3.80
C ILE A 21 -17.00 19.24 -3.06
N LYS A 22 -17.09 19.18 -1.72
CA LYS A 22 -16.06 18.50 -0.92
C LYS A 22 -15.97 17.05 -1.40
N MET A 23 -14.82 16.70 -1.99
CA MET A 23 -14.56 15.38 -2.56
C MET A 23 -14.39 14.33 -1.46
N PHE A 24 -13.73 14.71 -0.36
CA PHE A 24 -13.53 13.88 0.81
C PHE A 24 -14.21 14.45 2.05
N SER A 25 -14.62 13.57 2.95
CA SER A 25 -14.93 13.89 4.34
C SER A 25 -13.90 13.23 5.25
N PHE A 26 -13.37 14.01 6.21
CA PHE A 26 -12.38 13.57 7.18
C PHE A 26 -12.96 13.69 8.58
N GLU A 27 -13.22 12.57 9.23
CA GLU A 27 -13.71 12.49 10.61
C GLU A 27 -12.55 12.01 11.50
N LYS A 28 -12.06 12.88 12.40
CA LYS A 28 -11.03 12.47 13.36
C LYS A 28 -11.59 11.42 14.30
N ILE A 29 -10.91 10.29 14.42
CA ILE A 29 -11.31 9.21 15.31
C ILE A 29 -10.60 9.39 16.64
N ASN A 30 -11.37 9.35 17.71
CA ASN A 30 -10.85 9.26 19.07
C ASN A 30 -11.57 8.12 19.78
N ASN A 31 -10.86 7.03 20.05
CA ASN A 31 -11.39 5.90 20.79
C ASN A 31 -10.29 5.24 21.62
N GLN A 32 -10.70 4.48 22.63
CA GLN A 32 -9.76 3.86 23.57
C GLN A 32 -8.81 2.85 22.91
N VAL A 33 -9.20 2.21 21.80
CA VAL A 33 -8.37 1.23 21.08
C VAL A 33 -7.22 1.94 20.37
N LEU A 34 -7.51 3.02 19.65
CA LEU A 34 -6.52 3.86 18.97
C LEU A 34 -5.55 4.49 19.96
N ASN A 35 -6.04 5.00 21.09
CA ASN A 35 -5.20 5.63 22.11
C ASN A 35 -4.16 4.64 22.69
N ARG A 36 -4.40 3.32 22.60
CA ARG A 36 -3.46 2.28 23.05
C ARG A 36 -2.38 1.91 22.03
N ILE A 37 -2.54 2.35 20.78
CA ILE A 37 -1.60 2.09 19.68
C ILE A 37 -1.00 3.37 19.10
N GLU A 38 -1.35 4.52 19.67
CA GLU A 38 -0.81 5.82 19.28
C GLU A 38 0.71 5.86 19.52
N CYS A 39 1.44 6.30 18.50
CA CYS A 39 2.89 6.45 18.52
C CYS A 39 3.30 7.51 17.48
N PRO A 40 4.50 8.11 17.59
CA PRO A 40 4.89 9.30 16.83
C PRO A 40 4.68 9.20 15.31
N GLY A 41 4.84 8.01 14.74
CA GLY A 41 4.74 7.82 13.29
C GLY A 41 3.32 7.67 12.73
N THR A 42 2.28 7.46 13.56
CA THR A 42 0.90 7.23 13.10
C THR A 42 -0.17 7.83 14.02
N GLU A 43 0.18 8.82 14.83
CA GLU A 43 -0.78 9.57 15.65
C GLU A 43 -1.89 10.21 14.80
N LYS A 44 -3.06 10.44 15.41
CA LYS A 44 -4.22 11.14 14.81
C LYS A 44 -4.80 10.43 13.57
N HIS A 45 -5.59 9.39 13.81
CA HIS A 45 -6.31 8.67 12.76
C HIS A 45 -7.61 9.38 12.37
N TYR A 46 -7.96 9.28 11.09
CA TYR A 46 -9.14 9.86 10.46
C TYR A 46 -9.88 8.79 9.68
N ARG A 47 -11.21 8.74 9.85
CA ARG A 47 -12.09 8.06 8.92
C ARG A 47 -12.26 8.96 7.70
N VAL A 48 -11.81 8.46 6.55
CA VAL A 48 -11.94 9.12 5.26
C VAL A 48 -13.09 8.49 4.49
N THR A 49 -14.05 9.30 4.06
CA THR A 49 -15.19 8.87 3.23
C THR A 49 -15.33 9.74 1.99
N LEU A 50 -16.05 9.21 1.00
CA LEU A 50 -16.47 9.95 -0.18
C LEU A 50 -17.98 10.25 -0.03
N PRO A 51 -18.37 11.45 0.44
CA PRO A 51 -19.76 11.76 0.75
C PRO A 51 -20.70 11.71 -0.46
N ASN A 52 -20.16 11.85 -1.68
CA ASN A 52 -20.91 11.77 -2.94
C ASN A 52 -20.83 10.38 -3.58
N GLY A 53 -20.31 9.37 -2.86
CA GLY A 53 -20.07 8.04 -3.37
C GLY A 53 -18.80 7.93 -4.22
N LEU A 54 -18.60 6.75 -4.80
CA LEU A 54 -17.54 6.51 -5.76
C LEU A 54 -17.85 7.24 -7.10
N PRO A 55 -16.81 7.58 -7.89
CA PRO A 55 -16.98 8.11 -9.23
C PRO A 55 -17.85 7.23 -10.12
N GLU A 56 -18.50 7.84 -11.11
CA GLU A 56 -19.34 7.11 -12.05
C GLU A 56 -18.57 6.04 -12.84
N ASN A 57 -17.31 6.31 -13.17
CA ASN A 57 -16.43 5.47 -13.98
C ASN A 57 -15.80 4.29 -13.23
N VAL A 58 -16.03 4.12 -11.92
CA VAL A 58 -15.56 2.91 -11.22
C VAL A 58 -16.27 1.66 -11.75
N PRO A 59 -15.61 0.49 -11.78
CA PRO A 59 -16.25 -0.77 -12.11
C PRO A 59 -17.50 -1.04 -11.27
N ASP A 60 -18.58 -1.52 -11.89
CA ASP A 60 -19.87 -1.73 -11.21
C ASP A 60 -19.76 -2.70 -10.03
N VAL A 61 -18.81 -3.66 -10.10
CA VAL A 61 -18.51 -4.59 -9.01
C VAL A 61 -18.03 -3.90 -7.73
N LEU A 62 -17.57 -2.64 -7.79
CA LEU A 62 -17.17 -1.85 -6.63
C LEU A 62 -18.27 -0.91 -6.12
N LYS A 63 -19.38 -0.77 -6.87
CA LYS A 63 -20.51 0.10 -6.46
C LYS A 63 -21.39 -0.57 -5.41
N ASP A 64 -21.11 -1.82 -5.06
CA ASP A 64 -21.79 -2.50 -3.98
C ASP A 64 -21.27 -2.02 -2.60
N GLY A 65 -22.22 -1.75 -1.69
CA GLY A 65 -21.92 -1.37 -0.31
C GLY A 65 -22.21 0.09 0.01
N GLU A 66 -23.07 0.30 1.01
CA GLU A 66 -23.24 1.57 1.69
C GLU A 66 -22.10 1.79 2.69
N ASN A 67 -21.77 3.05 3.00
CA ASN A 67 -20.82 3.44 4.07
C ASN A 67 -19.35 3.02 3.87
N ARG A 68 -18.81 3.17 2.65
CA ARG A 68 -17.38 2.97 2.37
C ARG A 68 -16.51 4.00 3.10
N TYR A 69 -15.47 3.53 3.78
CA TYR A 69 -14.48 4.37 4.45
C TYR A 69 -13.10 3.72 4.42
N SER A 70 -12.07 4.55 4.64
CA SER A 70 -10.75 4.07 5.02
C SER A 70 -10.19 4.85 6.19
N ILE A 71 -9.35 4.21 7.00
CA ILE A 71 -8.61 4.89 8.05
C ILE A 71 -7.30 5.44 7.48
N MET A 72 -7.10 6.74 7.57
CA MET A 72 -5.85 7.41 7.18
C MET A 72 -5.30 8.19 8.37
N ILE A 73 -4.03 8.59 8.33
CA ILE A 73 -3.43 9.48 9.35
C ILE A 73 -3.45 10.93 8.89
N GLU A 74 -3.23 11.87 9.82
CA GLU A 74 -3.31 13.32 9.55
C GLU A 74 -2.48 13.76 8.34
N THR A 75 -1.29 13.19 8.12
CA THR A 75 -0.40 13.57 7.01
C THR A 75 -0.94 13.19 5.63
N TYR A 76 -1.91 12.28 5.53
CA TYR A 76 -2.55 11.95 4.26
C TYR A 76 -3.53 13.03 3.78
N LEU A 77 -4.20 13.73 4.70
CA LEU A 77 -5.24 14.72 4.39
C LEU A 77 -4.83 15.74 3.31
N PRO A 78 -3.64 16.39 3.38
CA PRO A 78 -3.22 17.32 2.33
C PRO A 78 -2.88 16.66 0.99
N LEU A 79 -2.63 15.34 0.96
CA LEU A 79 -2.33 14.60 -0.27
C LEU A 79 -3.58 14.08 -0.98
N ALA A 80 -4.71 13.96 -0.27
CA ALA A 80 -5.90 13.28 -0.76
C ALA A 80 -6.37 13.80 -2.12
N ASP A 81 -6.54 15.13 -2.26
CA ASP A 81 -6.98 15.74 -3.52
C ASP A 81 -5.93 15.59 -4.63
N ARG A 82 -4.64 15.68 -4.31
CA ARG A 82 -3.56 15.55 -5.31
C ARG A 82 -3.45 14.12 -5.83
N ILE A 83 -3.46 13.14 -4.93
CA ILE A 83 -3.46 11.71 -5.28
C ILE A 83 -4.70 11.39 -6.10
N ARG A 84 -5.85 11.95 -5.73
CA ARG A 84 -7.09 11.70 -6.46
C ARG A 84 -7.03 12.19 -7.90
N ASN A 85 -6.44 13.35 -8.12
CA ASN A 85 -6.23 13.97 -9.42
C ASN A 85 -4.91 13.55 -10.09
N PHE A 86 -4.19 12.56 -9.54
CA PHE A 86 -2.91 12.12 -10.06
C PHE A 86 -3.07 11.61 -11.49
N GLN A 87 -2.18 12.06 -12.38
CA GLN A 87 -2.18 11.66 -13.79
C GLN A 87 -1.73 10.21 -13.91
N VAL A 88 -2.58 9.37 -14.49
CA VAL A 88 -2.31 7.95 -14.74
C VAL A 88 -1.99 7.76 -16.22
N TYR A 89 -1.09 6.83 -16.53
CA TYR A 89 -0.73 6.45 -17.90
C TYR A 89 -0.98 4.97 -18.13
N GLU A 90 -1.28 4.60 -19.38
CA GLU A 90 -1.59 3.21 -19.78
C GLU A 90 -0.45 2.23 -19.50
N ASP A 91 0.79 2.71 -19.53
CA ASP A 91 2.01 1.92 -19.29
C ASP A 91 2.46 1.94 -17.81
N ASP A 92 1.71 2.58 -16.92
CA ASP A 92 1.97 2.47 -15.48
C ASP A 92 1.74 1.03 -15.00
N VAL A 93 2.56 0.62 -14.04
CA VAL A 93 2.45 -0.66 -13.35
C VAL A 93 2.38 -0.43 -11.85
N TRP A 94 1.24 -0.76 -11.27
CA TRP A 94 0.93 -0.56 -9.86
C TRP A 94 1.09 -1.85 -9.09
N VAL A 95 1.83 -1.81 -7.98
CA VAL A 95 1.80 -2.89 -6.97
C VAL A 95 1.05 -2.35 -5.76
N VAL A 96 -0.14 -2.91 -5.54
CA VAL A 96 -1.04 -2.50 -4.46
C VAL A 96 -1.21 -3.63 -3.48
N THR A 97 -1.13 -3.34 -2.19
CA THR A 97 -1.30 -4.35 -1.13
C THR A 97 -1.85 -3.67 0.11
N PHE A 98 -2.60 -4.39 0.95
CA PHE A 98 -2.66 -3.96 2.35
C PHE A 98 -1.25 -4.08 2.96
N PRO A 99 -0.81 -3.18 3.86
CA PRO A 99 0.53 -3.26 4.44
C PRO A 99 0.92 -4.67 4.88
N LYS A 100 2.16 -5.05 4.56
CA LYS A 100 2.79 -6.30 4.98
C LYS A 100 2.21 -7.59 4.38
N CYS A 101 1.52 -7.48 3.25
CA CYS A 101 1.04 -8.60 2.45
C CYS A 101 1.99 -9.02 1.29
N GLY A 102 3.30 -8.76 1.39
CA GLY A 102 4.29 -9.21 0.39
C GLY A 102 4.77 -8.16 -0.62
N THR A 103 4.45 -6.88 -0.40
CA THR A 103 4.73 -5.76 -1.31
C THR A 103 6.16 -5.73 -1.84
N THR A 104 7.17 -5.79 -0.97
CA THR A 104 8.60 -5.68 -1.35
C THR A 104 9.03 -6.80 -2.30
N TRP A 105 8.57 -8.02 -2.04
CA TRP A 105 8.85 -9.19 -2.87
C TRP A 105 8.21 -9.02 -4.26
N THR A 106 6.94 -8.61 -4.29
CA THR A 106 6.21 -8.34 -5.54
C THR A 106 6.82 -7.19 -6.34
N GLN A 107 7.22 -6.10 -5.68
CA GLN A 107 7.88 -4.98 -6.33
C GLN A 107 9.17 -5.40 -7.02
N GLU A 108 10.03 -6.15 -6.32
CA GLU A 108 11.30 -6.64 -6.87
C GLU A 108 11.07 -7.57 -8.07
N MET A 109 10.16 -8.53 -7.92
CA MET A 109 9.77 -9.44 -9.00
C MET A 109 9.25 -8.68 -10.23
N VAL A 110 8.26 -7.81 -10.05
CA VAL A 110 7.61 -7.08 -11.14
C VAL A 110 8.59 -6.14 -11.84
N TRP A 111 9.45 -5.47 -11.09
CA TRP A 111 10.46 -4.60 -11.67
C TRP A 111 11.45 -5.39 -12.52
N LEU A 112 11.96 -6.53 -12.04
CA LEU A 112 12.87 -7.40 -12.79
C LEU A 112 12.21 -7.96 -14.06
N LEU A 113 10.98 -8.47 -13.97
CA LEU A 113 10.23 -8.97 -15.12
C LEU A 113 10.04 -7.89 -16.20
N ASN A 114 9.74 -6.65 -15.80
CA ASN A 114 9.56 -5.56 -16.76
C ASN A 114 10.86 -5.05 -17.38
N ASN A 115 11.98 -5.21 -16.67
CA ASN A 115 13.30 -4.73 -17.06
C ASN A 115 14.23 -5.88 -17.52
N ASN A 116 13.67 -6.95 -18.07
CA ASN A 116 14.39 -8.06 -18.69
C ASN A 116 15.44 -8.68 -17.74
N LEU A 117 15.06 -8.88 -16.47
CA LEU A 117 15.90 -9.48 -15.43
C LEU A 117 17.24 -8.75 -15.24
N ASN A 118 17.23 -7.41 -15.30
CA ASN A 118 18.41 -6.59 -15.08
C ASN A 118 18.81 -6.51 -13.59
N TYR A 119 19.39 -7.61 -13.08
CA TYR A 119 19.84 -7.74 -11.69
C TYR A 119 20.94 -6.73 -11.33
N ASP A 120 21.80 -6.35 -12.28
CA ASP A 120 22.89 -5.41 -12.04
C ASP A 120 22.37 -4.00 -11.72
N PHE A 121 21.35 -3.55 -12.45
CA PHE A 121 20.69 -2.28 -12.14
C PHE A 121 19.92 -2.37 -10.82
N ALA A 122 19.17 -3.46 -10.60
CA ALA A 122 18.38 -3.68 -9.39
C ALA A 122 19.22 -3.72 -8.10
N ARG A 123 20.47 -4.19 -8.18
CA ARG A 123 21.41 -4.19 -7.04
C ARG A 123 22.02 -2.81 -6.75
N LYS A 124 22.10 -1.93 -7.73
CA LYS A 124 22.72 -0.59 -7.61
C LYS A 124 21.76 0.50 -7.19
N HIS A 125 20.46 0.31 -7.41
CA HIS A 125 19.41 1.28 -7.11
C HIS A 125 18.41 0.68 -6.14
N SER A 126 18.04 1.43 -5.11
CA SER A 126 17.09 0.97 -4.10
C SER A 126 15.73 0.68 -4.72
N LEU A 127 14.93 -0.11 -4.01
CA LEU A 127 13.56 -0.40 -4.43
C LEU A 127 12.70 0.87 -4.39
N GLU A 128 12.98 1.82 -3.50
CA GLU A 128 12.34 3.15 -3.48
C GLU A 128 12.62 3.95 -4.74
N GLU A 129 13.86 3.95 -5.24
CA GLU A 129 14.22 4.65 -6.49
C GLU A 129 13.57 4.00 -7.72
N ARG A 130 13.44 2.67 -7.69
CA ARG A 130 12.89 1.88 -8.80
C ARG A 130 11.36 1.80 -8.81
N PHE A 131 10.75 1.88 -7.64
CA PHE A 131 9.35 1.55 -7.39
C PHE A 131 8.77 2.41 -6.25
N PRO A 132 8.77 3.76 -6.41
CA PRO A 132 8.44 4.70 -5.36
C PRO A 132 7.03 4.50 -4.79
N PHE A 133 6.86 4.87 -3.52
CA PHE A 133 5.61 4.73 -2.77
C PHE A 133 4.82 6.04 -2.81
N LEU A 134 3.74 6.07 -3.60
CA LEU A 134 2.98 7.29 -3.94
C LEU A 134 2.60 8.13 -2.71
N GLU A 135 2.02 7.51 -1.70
CA GLU A 135 1.54 8.19 -0.51
C GLU A 135 2.48 8.08 0.71
N LEU A 136 3.77 7.79 0.53
CA LEU A 136 4.73 7.57 1.63
C LEU A 136 4.69 8.67 2.70
N THR A 137 4.71 9.93 2.28
CA THR A 137 4.67 11.09 3.19
C THR A 137 3.33 11.24 3.92
N GLY A 138 2.25 10.66 3.37
CA GLY A 138 0.94 10.56 4.00
C GLY A 138 0.73 9.27 4.81
N ALA A 139 1.70 8.36 4.81
CA ALA A 139 1.61 7.05 5.46
C ALA A 139 2.46 6.94 6.74
N LEU A 140 3.46 7.81 6.90
CA LEU A 140 4.39 7.82 8.04
C LEU A 140 4.73 9.28 8.42
N THR A 141 4.26 9.75 9.58
CA THR A 141 4.33 11.16 10.02
C THR A 141 5.74 11.76 10.01
N LEU A 142 6.76 10.95 10.27
CA LEU A 142 8.15 11.40 10.45
C LEU A 142 8.99 11.31 9.16
N ILE A 143 8.37 10.93 8.04
CA ILE A 143 9.00 10.97 6.73
C ILE A 143 8.56 12.25 6.02
N GLY A 144 9.51 13.17 5.85
CA GLY A 144 9.31 14.38 5.04
C GLY A 144 9.50 14.12 3.55
N GLY A 145 9.40 15.18 2.76
CA GLY A 145 9.56 15.13 1.29
C GLY A 145 8.24 15.31 0.56
N ASP A 146 8.25 14.98 -0.74
CA ASP A 146 7.07 15.03 -1.59
C ASP A 146 7.01 13.75 -2.44
N SER A 147 6.44 12.71 -1.82
CA SER A 147 6.35 11.39 -2.44
C SER A 147 5.51 11.37 -3.72
N VAL A 148 4.57 12.31 -3.88
CA VAL A 148 3.75 12.37 -5.09
C VAL A 148 4.57 12.93 -6.25
N THR A 149 5.35 14.00 -6.03
CA THR A 149 6.27 14.54 -7.05
C THR A 149 7.30 13.50 -7.48
N GLU A 150 7.84 12.70 -6.54
CA GLU A 150 8.79 11.64 -6.86
C GLU A 150 8.23 10.64 -7.88
N VAL A 151 6.95 10.27 -7.75
CA VAL A 151 6.28 9.40 -8.73
C VAL A 151 5.96 10.14 -10.04
N GLU A 152 5.55 11.41 -9.97
CA GLU A 152 5.26 12.23 -11.17
C GLU A 152 6.50 12.38 -12.07
N GLN A 153 7.70 12.45 -11.49
CA GLN A 153 8.96 12.64 -12.20
C GLN A 153 9.62 11.34 -12.67
N LEU A 154 9.07 10.17 -12.33
CA LEU A 154 9.64 8.89 -12.69
C LEU A 154 9.60 8.68 -14.22
N ALA A 155 10.68 8.14 -14.77
CA ALA A 155 10.72 7.76 -16.18
C ALA A 155 9.64 6.70 -16.49
N ARG A 156 9.08 6.75 -17.70
CA ARG A 156 8.07 5.79 -18.16
C ARG A 156 8.72 4.53 -18.75
N PRO A 157 8.14 3.34 -18.56
CA PRO A 157 6.94 3.05 -17.76
C PRO A 157 7.19 3.22 -16.26
N ARG A 158 6.21 3.76 -15.53
CA ARG A 158 6.35 3.98 -14.08
C ARG A 158 5.96 2.73 -13.30
N HIS A 159 6.79 2.34 -12.36
CA HIS A 159 6.47 1.32 -11.35
C HIS A 159 6.06 2.03 -10.06
N ILE A 160 4.79 1.93 -9.66
CA ILE A 160 4.21 2.68 -8.55
C ILE A 160 3.73 1.75 -7.42
N LYS A 161 4.27 1.91 -6.20
CA LYS A 161 3.76 1.23 -5.02
C LYS A 161 2.63 2.05 -4.40
N SER A 162 1.58 1.37 -3.93
CA SER A 162 0.57 1.97 -3.07
C SER A 162 0.00 0.98 -2.05
N HIS A 163 -0.52 1.50 -0.95
CA HIS A 163 -1.31 0.78 0.05
C HIS A 163 -2.76 1.30 0.10
N LEU A 164 -3.15 2.19 -0.82
CA LEU A 164 -4.49 2.76 -0.83
C LEU A 164 -5.56 1.69 -1.16
N PRO A 165 -6.72 1.72 -0.48
CA PRO A 165 -7.88 0.97 -0.94
C PRO A 165 -8.39 1.55 -2.27
N ALA A 166 -9.15 0.75 -3.01
CA ALA A 166 -9.67 1.14 -4.32
C ALA A 166 -10.39 2.50 -4.30
N MET A 167 -11.17 2.80 -3.25
CA MET A 167 -11.88 4.07 -3.13
C MET A 167 -10.98 5.31 -3.07
N LEU A 168 -9.71 5.17 -2.68
CA LEU A 168 -8.76 6.28 -2.54
C LEU A 168 -7.71 6.35 -3.66
N LEU A 169 -7.71 5.41 -4.60
CA LEU A 169 -6.84 5.46 -5.78
C LEU A 169 -7.14 6.67 -6.69
N PRO A 170 -6.23 7.08 -7.58
CA PRO A 170 -6.49 8.13 -8.56
C PRO A 170 -7.73 7.84 -9.43
N ASP A 171 -8.52 8.87 -9.75
CA ASP A 171 -9.75 8.71 -10.56
C ASP A 171 -9.48 8.10 -11.93
N GLN A 172 -8.36 8.51 -12.53
CA GLN A 172 -7.97 8.07 -13.87
C GLN A 172 -7.63 6.58 -13.95
N ILE A 173 -7.39 5.88 -12.83
CA ILE A 173 -7.13 4.44 -12.85
C ILE A 173 -8.30 3.68 -13.52
N TRP A 174 -9.53 4.12 -13.30
CA TRP A 174 -10.71 3.40 -13.79
C TRP A 174 -11.00 3.62 -15.28
N THR A 175 -10.53 4.74 -15.84
CA THR A 175 -10.66 5.06 -17.27
C THR A 175 -9.45 4.62 -18.08
N VAL A 176 -8.23 4.90 -17.58
CA VAL A 176 -6.96 4.55 -18.23
C VAL A 176 -6.67 3.06 -18.14
N LYS A 177 -7.07 2.41 -17.04
CA LYS A 177 -6.90 0.97 -16.78
C LYS A 177 -5.43 0.51 -16.92
N PRO A 178 -4.50 1.10 -16.14
CA PRO A 178 -3.12 0.61 -16.10
C PRO A 178 -3.06 -0.81 -15.51
N LYS A 179 -1.88 -1.43 -15.55
CA LYS A 179 -1.68 -2.74 -14.90
C LYS A 179 -1.66 -2.57 -13.38
N ILE A 180 -2.55 -3.26 -12.68
CA ILE A 180 -2.61 -3.29 -11.20
C ILE A 180 -2.39 -4.72 -10.73
N ILE A 181 -1.33 -4.93 -9.97
CA ILE A 181 -1.00 -6.21 -9.34
C ILE A 181 -1.31 -6.08 -7.86
N TYR A 182 -2.31 -6.84 -7.40
CA TYR A 182 -2.71 -6.89 -6.01
C TYR A 182 -2.27 -8.18 -5.33
N VAL A 183 -1.68 -8.07 -4.14
CA VAL A 183 -1.31 -9.23 -3.32
C VAL A 183 -1.93 -9.11 -1.93
N SER A 184 -2.60 -10.18 -1.51
CA SER A 184 -3.15 -10.33 -0.17
C SER A 184 -2.45 -11.47 0.58
N ARG A 185 -2.65 -11.52 1.90
CA ARG A 185 -2.08 -12.52 2.81
C ARG A 185 -3.13 -12.88 3.86
N ASN A 186 -3.00 -14.03 4.53
CA ASN A 186 -3.82 -14.38 5.69
C ASN A 186 -3.89 -13.16 6.63
N PRO A 187 -5.08 -12.74 7.11
CA PRO A 187 -5.16 -11.69 8.12
C PRO A 187 -4.26 -11.93 9.36
N LYS A 188 -4.12 -13.17 9.84
CA LYS A 188 -3.28 -13.54 10.98
C LYS A 188 -1.79 -13.22 10.77
N ASP A 189 -1.24 -13.67 9.66
CA ASP A 189 0.16 -13.38 9.31
C ASP A 189 0.37 -11.92 8.89
N ALA A 190 -0.61 -11.32 8.21
CA ALA A 190 -0.58 -9.91 7.82
C ALA A 190 -0.51 -9.01 9.06
N THR A 191 -1.41 -9.21 10.04
CA THR A 191 -1.41 -8.43 11.28
C THR A 191 -0.15 -8.68 12.11
N THR A 192 0.35 -9.92 12.16
CA THR A 192 1.60 -10.24 12.88
C THR A 192 2.77 -9.47 12.29
N SER A 193 2.90 -9.50 10.96
CA SER A 193 3.94 -8.76 10.24
C SER A 193 3.76 -7.24 10.38
N PHE A 194 2.51 -6.76 10.44
CA PHE A 194 2.19 -5.35 10.62
C PHE A 194 2.49 -4.85 12.03
N TYR A 195 2.23 -5.65 13.07
CA TYR A 195 2.68 -5.38 14.43
C TYR A 195 4.20 -5.24 14.49
N HIS A 196 4.95 -6.19 13.93
CA HIS A 196 6.42 -6.11 13.91
C HIS A 196 6.91 -4.87 13.14
N HIS A 197 6.21 -4.46 12.08
CA HIS A 197 6.51 -3.21 11.39
C HIS A 197 6.17 -1.96 12.22
N TYR A 198 5.00 -1.90 12.86
CA TYR A 198 4.63 -0.80 13.76
C TYR A 198 5.61 -0.67 14.92
N ARG A 199 5.99 -1.80 15.53
CA ARG A 199 6.95 -1.82 16.62
C ARG A 199 8.30 -1.29 16.16
N ASN A 200 8.81 -1.76 15.03
CA ASN A 200 10.21 -1.54 14.70
C ASN A 200 10.47 -0.38 13.73
N ILE A 201 9.46 0.04 12.96
CA ILE A 201 9.56 1.19 12.05
C ILE A 201 8.80 2.39 12.59
N VAL A 202 7.57 2.23 13.08
CA VAL A 202 6.73 3.36 13.53
C VAL A 202 7.07 3.80 14.95
N GLY A 203 7.58 2.88 15.79
CA GLY A 203 8.01 3.15 17.16
C GLY A 203 7.03 2.67 18.23
N TYR A 204 6.04 1.85 17.88
CA TYR A 204 5.11 1.29 18.85
C TYR A 204 5.84 0.41 19.88
N ASP A 205 5.64 0.65 21.18
CA ASP A 205 6.30 -0.13 22.24
C ASP A 205 5.31 -0.74 23.25
N GLY A 206 4.02 -0.72 22.92
CA GLY A 206 2.99 -1.34 23.75
C GLY A 206 2.80 -2.85 23.51
N PRO A 207 1.91 -3.48 24.29
CA PRO A 207 1.54 -4.89 24.12
C PRO A 207 1.01 -5.18 22.72
N ARG A 208 1.42 -6.32 22.14
CA ARG A 208 0.97 -6.76 20.80
C ARG A 208 -0.55 -6.93 20.71
N GLU A 209 -1.17 -7.29 21.83
CA GLU A 209 -2.60 -7.53 21.99
C GLU A 209 -3.41 -6.27 21.62
N HIS A 210 -2.95 -5.09 22.05
CA HIS A 210 -3.61 -3.84 21.67
C HIS A 210 -3.58 -3.60 20.17
N PHE A 211 -2.50 -4.01 19.49
CA PHE A 211 -2.38 -3.92 18.04
C PHE A 211 -3.32 -4.90 17.34
N PHE A 212 -3.43 -6.14 17.85
CA PHE A 212 -4.36 -7.14 17.32
C PHE A 212 -5.82 -6.69 17.48
N ASP A 213 -6.19 -6.14 18.64
CA ASP A 213 -7.50 -5.53 18.86
C ASP A 213 -7.77 -4.36 17.90
N ALA A 214 -6.77 -3.51 17.65
CA ALA A 214 -6.88 -2.42 16.69
C ALA A 214 -7.09 -2.92 15.25
N PHE A 215 -6.40 -3.99 14.85
CA PHE A 215 -6.60 -4.62 13.54
C PHE A 215 -8.02 -5.18 13.39
N LEU A 216 -8.47 -6.01 14.35
CA LEU A 216 -9.80 -6.62 14.34
C LEU A 216 -10.91 -5.56 14.37
N GLY A 217 -10.68 -4.46 15.08
CA GLY A 217 -11.60 -3.32 15.16
C GLY A 217 -11.54 -2.35 13.98
N ASN A 218 -10.77 -2.62 12.92
CA ASN A 218 -10.59 -1.74 11.76
C ASN A 218 -10.07 -0.33 12.12
N ASN A 219 -9.15 -0.23 13.08
CA ASN A 219 -8.61 1.04 13.57
C ASN A 219 -7.23 1.40 12.99
N LEU A 220 -6.57 0.50 12.25
CA LEU A 220 -5.25 0.75 11.68
C LEU A 220 -5.34 1.53 10.37
N ILE A 221 -4.29 2.27 10.02
CA ILE A 221 -4.18 2.89 8.68
C ILE A 221 -4.45 1.87 7.56
N TYR A 222 -5.17 2.32 6.53
CA TYR A 222 -5.72 1.57 5.39
C TYR A 222 -6.86 0.60 5.72
N ALA A 223 -7.25 0.43 6.99
CA ALA A 223 -8.42 -0.37 7.35
C ALA A 223 -9.72 0.22 6.74
N PRO A 224 -10.79 -0.56 6.55
CA PRO A 224 -10.94 -1.98 6.91
C PRO A 224 -10.12 -2.95 6.06
N PHE A 225 -9.39 -3.87 6.68
CA PHE A 225 -8.62 -4.90 5.95
C PHE A 225 -9.53 -5.73 5.03
N GLY A 226 -10.70 -6.11 5.54
CA GLY A 226 -11.65 -6.92 4.79
C GLY A 226 -12.20 -6.19 3.56
N GLY A 227 -12.58 -4.91 3.71
CA GLY A 227 -13.03 -4.07 2.59
C GLY A 227 -11.93 -3.87 1.55
N HIS A 228 -10.70 -3.64 2.02
CA HIS A 228 -9.53 -3.51 1.17
C HIS A 228 -9.32 -4.74 0.28
N VAL A 229 -9.28 -5.95 0.88
CA VAL A 229 -9.11 -7.20 0.12
C VAL A 229 -10.32 -7.48 -0.79
N LYS A 230 -11.54 -7.25 -0.31
CA LYS A 230 -12.78 -7.52 -1.06
C LYS A 230 -12.84 -6.75 -2.38
N ASP A 231 -12.51 -5.46 -2.36
CA ASP A 231 -12.55 -4.63 -3.57
C ASP A 231 -11.59 -5.15 -4.64
N TYR A 232 -10.32 -5.38 -4.29
CA TYR A 232 -9.35 -5.89 -5.26
C TYR A 232 -9.64 -7.33 -5.69
N TRP A 233 -10.21 -8.16 -4.81
CA TRP A 233 -10.65 -9.50 -5.16
C TRP A 233 -11.75 -9.48 -6.23
N LYS A 234 -12.70 -8.54 -6.16
CA LYS A 234 -13.77 -8.40 -7.17
C LYS A 234 -13.25 -7.91 -8.52
N LEU A 235 -12.15 -7.16 -8.53
CA LEU A 235 -11.49 -6.67 -9.73
C LEU A 235 -10.60 -7.71 -10.43
N ARG A 236 -10.39 -8.88 -9.82
CA ARG A 236 -9.46 -9.88 -10.34
C ARG A 236 -9.91 -10.35 -11.73
N ASP A 237 -8.98 -10.30 -12.67
CA ASP A 237 -9.04 -11.02 -13.93
C ASP A 237 -7.82 -11.95 -13.97
N GLN A 238 -8.03 -13.22 -14.30
CA GLN A 238 -7.07 -14.29 -13.98
C GLN A 238 -6.03 -14.46 -15.10
N GLU A 239 -4.86 -13.85 -14.91
CA GLU A 239 -3.64 -14.14 -15.67
C GLU A 239 -2.44 -14.32 -14.73
N ASN A 240 -1.48 -15.15 -15.10
CA ASN A 240 -0.19 -15.21 -14.41
C ASN A 240 0.56 -13.88 -14.59
N VAL A 241 1.29 -13.42 -13.57
CA VAL A 241 1.91 -12.08 -13.55
C VAL A 241 2.80 -11.80 -14.78
N ALA A 242 3.60 -12.77 -15.23
CA ALA A 242 4.42 -12.60 -16.43
C ALA A 242 3.58 -12.38 -17.70
N THR A 243 2.51 -13.16 -17.90
CA THR A 243 1.59 -12.98 -19.03
C THR A 243 0.84 -11.66 -18.93
N PHE A 244 0.37 -11.31 -17.74
CA PHE A 244 -0.28 -10.02 -17.48
C PHE A 244 0.64 -8.83 -17.80
N LEU A 245 1.95 -8.99 -17.56
CA LEU A 245 2.96 -8.01 -17.92
C LEU A 245 3.33 -8.05 -19.41
N GLY A 246 2.90 -9.06 -20.18
CA GLY A 246 3.26 -9.27 -21.58
C GLY A 246 4.69 -9.77 -21.76
N LYS A 247 5.18 -10.58 -20.82
CA LYS A 247 6.56 -11.08 -20.76
C LYS A 247 6.61 -12.60 -20.84
N THR A 248 7.69 -13.11 -21.43
CA THR A 248 7.98 -14.54 -21.52
C THR A 248 9.42 -14.77 -21.13
N PHE A 249 9.66 -15.80 -20.32
CA PHE A 249 10.97 -16.17 -19.81
C PHE A 249 11.13 -17.69 -19.95
N THR A 250 12.37 -18.14 -20.05
CA THR A 250 12.75 -19.55 -20.00
C THR A 250 12.64 -20.09 -18.58
N ASP A 251 12.51 -21.40 -18.41
CA ASP A 251 12.47 -22.04 -17.09
C ASP A 251 13.73 -21.69 -16.28
N GLN A 252 14.90 -21.65 -16.92
CA GLN A 252 16.16 -21.27 -16.28
C GLN A 252 16.14 -19.82 -15.76
N GLU A 253 15.56 -18.89 -16.52
CA GLU A 253 15.41 -17.50 -16.07
C GLU A 253 14.45 -17.38 -14.88
N VAL A 254 13.40 -18.20 -14.86
CA VAL A 254 12.47 -18.29 -13.74
C VAL A 254 13.15 -18.87 -12.50
N ASP A 255 13.95 -19.92 -12.64
CA ASP A 255 14.71 -20.52 -11.53
C ASP A 255 15.67 -19.50 -10.88
N VAL A 256 16.40 -18.73 -11.70
CA VAL A 256 17.31 -17.68 -11.20
C VAL A 256 16.53 -16.56 -10.50
N LEU A 257 15.37 -16.19 -11.04
CA LEU A 257 14.50 -15.19 -10.40
C LEU A 257 13.98 -15.69 -9.05
N GLU A 258 13.55 -16.95 -8.97
CA GLU A 258 13.09 -17.57 -7.72
C GLU A 258 14.19 -17.60 -6.66
N GLU A 259 15.42 -17.98 -7.02
CA GLU A 259 16.57 -17.93 -6.12
C GLU A 259 16.85 -16.51 -5.64
N HIS A 260 16.85 -15.52 -6.54
CA HIS A 260 17.05 -14.11 -6.21
C HIS A 260 15.98 -13.58 -5.24
N LEU A 261 14.74 -14.01 -5.43
CA LEU A 261 13.57 -13.65 -4.63
C LEU A 261 13.43 -14.47 -3.34
N SER A 262 14.33 -15.43 -3.08
CA SER A 262 14.36 -16.15 -1.81
C SER A 262 14.56 -15.20 -0.63
N VAL A 263 14.02 -15.57 0.53
CA VAL A 263 14.09 -14.75 1.76
C VAL A 263 15.53 -14.40 2.12
N ASP A 264 16.44 -15.36 2.01
CA ASP A 264 17.84 -15.18 2.40
C ASP A 264 18.60 -14.30 1.38
N SER A 265 18.35 -14.47 0.08
CA SER A 265 18.89 -13.59 -0.96
C SER A 265 18.41 -12.15 -0.76
N MET A 266 17.09 -11.94 -0.61
CA MET A 266 16.55 -10.59 -0.43
C MET A 266 17.05 -9.93 0.86
N ARG A 267 17.22 -10.68 1.96
CA ARG A 267 17.82 -10.15 3.20
C ARG A 267 19.27 -9.69 3.01
N ALA A 268 20.04 -10.41 2.19
CA ALA A 268 21.41 -10.03 1.88
C ALA A 268 21.47 -8.85 0.89
N ASN A 269 20.40 -8.62 0.13
CA ASN A 269 20.32 -7.57 -0.87
C ASN A 269 19.95 -6.21 -0.26
N LYS A 270 20.95 -5.35 -0.12
CA LYS A 270 20.80 -3.98 0.41
C LYS A 270 19.84 -3.11 -0.41
N SER A 271 19.58 -3.42 -1.68
CA SER A 271 18.66 -2.62 -2.49
C SER A 271 17.19 -2.86 -2.17
N CYS A 272 16.84 -3.92 -1.44
CA CYS A 272 15.45 -4.22 -1.06
C CYS A 272 15.23 -4.53 0.43
N ASN A 273 16.27 -4.78 1.23
CA ASN A 273 16.14 -5.13 2.65
C ASN A 273 15.92 -3.93 3.61
N MET A 274 15.85 -2.69 3.13
CA MET A 274 15.47 -1.49 3.90
C MET A 274 16.26 -1.25 5.20
N ASP A 275 17.52 -1.69 5.27
CA ASP A 275 18.33 -1.55 6.50
C ASP A 275 18.49 -0.10 6.94
N ALA A 276 18.63 0.83 5.99
CA ALA A 276 18.71 2.26 6.27
C ALA A 276 17.45 2.80 6.98
N LEU A 277 16.26 2.33 6.57
CA LEU A 277 15.00 2.72 7.21
C LEU A 277 14.91 2.15 8.63
N VAL A 278 15.33 0.90 8.84
CA VAL A 278 15.36 0.27 10.17
C VAL A 278 16.28 1.04 11.12
N GLU A 279 17.49 1.37 10.67
CA GLU A 279 18.46 2.11 11.47
C GLU A 279 18.03 3.55 11.74
N TRP A 280 17.39 4.21 10.77
CA TRP A 280 16.77 5.52 10.97
C TRP A 280 15.63 5.46 12.00
N ALA A 281 14.73 4.48 11.90
CA ALA A 281 13.60 4.33 12.81
C ALA A 281 14.05 4.08 14.26
N LYS A 282 15.09 3.27 14.49
CA LYS A 282 15.70 3.08 15.82
C LYS A 282 16.18 4.40 16.42
N LYS A 283 16.76 5.28 15.60
CA LYS A 283 17.31 6.57 16.05
C LYS A 283 16.20 7.61 16.30
N VAL A 284 15.20 7.66 15.44
CA VAL A 284 14.21 8.76 15.42
C VAL A 284 12.92 8.41 16.16
N ASN A 285 12.43 7.17 16.03
CA ASN A 285 11.08 6.81 16.47
C ASN A 285 11.05 6.10 17.83
N TYR A 286 12.19 5.59 18.31
CA TYR A 286 12.23 4.88 19.59
C TYR A 286 12.40 5.87 20.74
N SER A 287 11.89 5.51 21.93
CA SER A 287 12.22 6.23 23.15
C SER A 287 13.70 6.01 23.51
N GLU A 288 14.26 6.91 24.33
CA GLU A 288 15.63 6.75 24.81
C GLU A 288 15.80 5.46 25.63
N GLU A 289 14.83 5.16 26.50
CA GLU A 289 14.81 3.92 27.27
C GLU A 289 14.82 2.68 26.37
N ARG A 290 14.01 2.68 25.31
CA ARG A 290 13.97 1.56 24.36
C ARG A 290 15.30 1.41 23.62
N ARG A 291 15.93 2.50 23.19
CA ARG A 291 17.26 2.44 22.53
C ARG A 291 18.33 1.79 23.41
N GLN A 292 18.24 1.96 24.73
CA GLN A 292 19.22 1.43 25.68
C GLN A 292 18.94 -0.05 26.03
N ASN A 293 17.68 -0.46 26.03
CA ASN A 293 17.25 -1.76 26.57
C ASN A 293 16.76 -2.77 25.52
N ASP A 294 16.40 -2.34 24.31
CA ASP A 294 15.84 -3.20 23.28
C ASP A 294 16.96 -3.98 22.55
N ALA A 295 17.09 -5.26 22.86
CA ALA A 295 18.02 -6.18 22.20
C ALA A 295 17.43 -6.85 20.94
N ASN A 296 16.28 -6.39 20.43
CA ASN A 296 15.62 -7.02 19.28
C ASN A 296 16.43 -6.88 17.98
N GLU A 297 16.75 -8.00 17.35
CA GLU A 297 17.41 -8.08 16.04
C GLU A 297 16.40 -8.02 14.87
N PHE A 298 15.52 -7.02 14.87
CA PHE A 298 14.52 -6.87 13.81
C PHE A 298 15.19 -6.66 12.44
N ARG A 299 14.70 -7.41 11.44
CA ARG A 299 15.00 -7.22 10.02
C ARG A 299 13.71 -6.93 9.26
N PHE A 300 13.78 -6.01 8.30
CA PHE A 300 12.60 -5.66 7.50
C PHE A 300 12.05 -6.87 6.73
N ILE A 301 12.93 -7.65 6.11
CA ILE A 301 12.61 -8.98 5.56
C ILE A 301 12.76 -10.03 6.68
N ARG A 302 11.67 -10.23 7.42
CA ARG A 302 11.71 -10.91 8.72
C ARG A 302 11.91 -12.42 8.66
N ASN A 303 11.08 -13.17 7.92
CA ASN A 303 11.12 -14.64 7.92
C ASN A 303 10.48 -15.30 6.70
N GLY A 304 9.54 -14.62 6.01
CA GLY A 304 8.96 -15.11 4.74
C GLY A 304 8.27 -16.48 4.82
N LYS A 305 7.91 -16.92 6.03
CA LYS A 305 7.18 -18.17 6.27
C LYS A 305 5.70 -17.88 6.52
N ILE A 306 4.87 -18.83 6.11
CA ILE A 306 3.45 -18.88 6.42
C ILE A 306 3.27 -19.48 7.82
N GLY A 307 2.28 -19.00 8.58
CA GLY A 307 1.92 -19.56 9.87
C GLY A 307 2.75 -19.05 11.05
N THR A 308 3.56 -18.01 10.83
CA THR A 308 4.41 -17.41 11.88
C THR A 308 3.59 -16.73 12.96
N TYR A 309 2.33 -16.40 12.70
CA TYR A 309 1.40 -15.91 13.72
C TYR A 309 1.28 -16.86 14.92
N LYS A 310 1.48 -18.18 14.75
CA LYS A 310 1.35 -19.17 15.84
C LYS A 310 2.35 -18.97 16.98
N SER A 311 3.52 -18.36 16.71
CA SER A 311 4.48 -17.99 17.75
C SER A 311 4.22 -16.63 18.37
N ASP A 312 3.40 -15.80 17.70
CA ASP A 312 3.18 -14.41 18.08
C ASP A 312 1.80 -14.15 18.71
N MET A 313 0.81 -15.03 18.48
CA MET A 313 -0.57 -14.92 18.96
C MET A 313 -0.90 -16.01 19.99
N SER A 314 -1.75 -15.66 20.97
CA SER A 314 -2.40 -16.65 21.82
C SER A 314 -3.49 -17.42 21.05
N GLU A 315 -3.91 -18.56 21.59
CA GLU A 315 -5.02 -19.35 21.04
C GLU A 315 -6.32 -18.53 20.94
N ASP A 316 -6.62 -17.68 21.93
CA ASP A 316 -7.77 -16.76 21.90
C ASP A 316 -7.74 -15.82 20.70
N TYR A 317 -6.59 -15.18 20.43
CA TYR A 317 -6.46 -14.31 19.26
C TYR A 317 -6.56 -15.09 17.95
N ILE A 318 -5.97 -16.28 17.88
CA ILE A 318 -6.07 -17.14 16.69
C ILE A 318 -7.55 -17.42 16.37
N GLU A 319 -8.36 -17.72 17.38
CA GLU A 319 -9.79 -17.99 17.18
C GLU A 319 -10.57 -16.76 16.74
N ARG A 320 -10.36 -15.61 17.39
CA ARG A 320 -10.98 -14.33 16.97
C ARG A 320 -10.62 -13.96 15.53
N PHE A 321 -9.38 -14.26 15.10
CA PHE A 321 -8.97 -14.06 13.70
C PHE A 321 -9.55 -15.11 12.74
N ASN A 322 -9.83 -16.33 13.20
CA ASN A 322 -10.52 -17.32 12.39
C ASN A 322 -11.95 -16.87 12.09
N GLU A 323 -12.67 -16.34 13.09
CA GLU A 323 -14.00 -15.72 12.90
C GLU A 323 -13.94 -14.54 11.92
N PHE A 324 -12.98 -13.62 12.12
CA PHE A 324 -12.77 -12.49 11.21
C PHE A 324 -12.48 -12.94 9.76
N GLU A 325 -11.66 -13.97 9.59
CA GLU A 325 -11.32 -14.53 8.28
C GLU A 325 -12.52 -15.22 7.63
N LYS A 326 -13.33 -15.92 8.41
CA LYS A 326 -14.59 -16.51 7.98
C LYS A 326 -15.54 -15.44 7.45
N ASP A 327 -15.79 -14.37 8.21
CA ASP A 327 -16.65 -13.25 7.80
C ASP A 327 -16.12 -12.51 6.56
N LEU A 328 -14.79 -12.43 6.44
CA LEU A 328 -14.14 -11.86 5.26
C LEU A 328 -14.38 -12.72 4.03
N THR A 329 -14.22 -14.03 4.13
CA THR A 329 -14.29 -14.97 3.00
C THR A 329 -15.71 -15.40 2.63
N GLU A 330 -16.63 -15.33 3.60
CA GLU A 330 -18.06 -15.58 3.38
C GLU A 330 -18.61 -14.63 2.31
N ASN A 331 -19.31 -15.21 1.33
CA ASN A 331 -20.01 -14.54 0.22
C ASN A 331 -19.16 -13.90 -0.89
N ILE A 332 -17.81 -13.98 -0.84
CA ILE A 332 -16.95 -13.45 -1.92
C ILE A 332 -16.22 -14.53 -2.73
N GLY A 333 -16.37 -15.80 -2.35
CA GLY A 333 -15.69 -16.92 -3.00
C GLY A 333 -14.16 -16.82 -2.94
N CYS A 334 -13.63 -16.04 -2.00
CA CYS A 334 -12.20 -15.95 -1.71
C CYS A 334 -11.87 -17.01 -0.67
N SER A 335 -10.81 -17.77 -0.90
CA SER A 335 -10.23 -18.64 0.12
C SER A 335 -8.76 -18.30 0.25
N PHE A 336 -8.35 -18.14 1.50
CA PHE A 336 -6.95 -17.97 1.86
C PHE A 336 -6.34 -19.37 2.02
N ASN A 337 -6.15 -20.08 0.92
CA ASN A 337 -5.54 -21.41 0.93
C ASN A 337 -4.03 -21.23 1.13
N PHE A 338 -3.52 -21.69 2.26
CA PHE A 338 -2.08 -21.70 2.54
C PHE A 338 -1.61 -23.06 3.01
#